data_AF-A0A1J8R153-F1
#
_entry.id   AF-A0A1J8R153-F1
#
_cell.length_a   1.000
_cell.length_b   1.000
_cell.length_c   1.000
_cell.angle_alpha   90.00
_cell.angle_beta   90.00
_cell.angle_gamma   90.00
#
_symmetry.space_group_name_H-M   'P 1'
#
loop_
_entity.id
_entity.type
_entity.pdbx_description
1 polymer ?
#
loop_
_entity_poly.entity_id
_entity_poly.type
_entity_poly.pdbx_seq_one_letter_code
_entity_poly.pdbx_strand_id
1 'polypeptide(L)'
;MAITFFVPKFHLPAHIMECQTHFSWNFIPGVGQTDGEAPECGWANINPVTLSTKEMGPGAQRDTLDDHFDDWNWKKVVQLGSMMLRKVKEALPECRVHQEDLRELESVIILEEPSSLAEWKIQLEEWEQDRSKPNPYEVKTDTMMQATVHLHLAKEDSRVLNQGLKPVLHDEITPSILISARIDLEEQQRHLHVDMCSMGLHMTDTQEGKLLQRANTLQWRIDAWAKVQVLYMPSVSILRACYDTAEAIAPEEYPLWLPSSLGPLGLRCYSYLLKYKDHYLTGQSANTRAQNAVSSIQAKIDAACIRYNAARNAIINIAPRINNIRWQVEFCLLDTNDVRSMSDLLDGETQGTKSISWIWKMRGAATSEEDCEGSLEGMVI
;
A
#
# COMPACT_ATOMS: atom_id res chain seq x y z
N MET A 1 33.18 24.03 -6.93
CA MET A 1 32.48 23.28 -5.88
C MET A 1 31.02 23.68 -5.98
N ALA A 2 30.13 22.76 -6.36
CA ALA A 2 28.70 23.04 -6.33
C ALA A 2 28.19 22.99 -4.88
N ILE A 3 27.19 23.80 -4.55
CA ILE A 3 26.51 23.76 -3.25
C ILE A 3 25.19 23.03 -3.47
N THR A 4 25.00 21.93 -2.75
CA THR A 4 23.75 21.15 -2.78
C THR A 4 22.94 21.47 -1.53
N PHE A 5 21.67 21.79 -1.72
CA PHE A 5 20.73 22.05 -0.62
C PHE A 5 19.92 20.79 -0.32
N PHE A 6 19.49 20.67 0.93
CA PHE A 6 18.74 19.54 1.47
C PHE A 6 17.71 20.04 2.47
N VAL A 7 16.65 19.26 2.69
CA VAL A 7 15.69 19.46 3.79
C VAL A 7 15.87 18.30 4.77
N PRO A 8 16.01 18.53 6.10
CA PRO A 8 16.13 17.45 7.09
C PRO A 8 14.95 16.47 7.02
N LYS A 9 15.20 15.18 7.26
CA LYS A 9 14.26 14.09 6.96
C LYS A 9 12.94 14.15 7.73
N PHE A 10 12.92 14.75 8.92
CA PHE A 10 11.70 14.94 9.71
C PHE A 10 10.81 16.04 9.13
N HIS A 11 11.41 17.11 8.60
CA HIS A 11 10.67 18.22 7.99
C HIS A 11 10.24 17.93 6.55
N LEU A 12 10.99 17.08 5.82
CA LEU A 12 10.76 16.77 4.41
C LEU A 12 9.29 16.43 4.06
N PRO A 13 8.55 15.57 4.81
CA PRO A 13 7.16 15.24 4.50
C PRO A 13 6.17 16.40 4.61
N ALA A 14 6.53 17.49 5.30
CA ALA A 14 5.70 18.69 5.41
C ALA A 14 5.82 19.63 4.18
N HIS A 15 6.75 19.36 3.27
CA HIS A 15 6.89 20.09 2.02
C HIS A 15 6.03 19.49 0.89
N ILE A 16 5.83 20.24 -0.19
CA ILE A 16 5.23 19.75 -1.44
C ILE A 16 6.03 18.58 -2.03
N MET A 17 5.38 17.71 -2.80
CA MET A 17 5.96 16.46 -3.29
C MET A 17 7.24 16.65 -4.12
N GLU A 18 7.32 17.71 -4.93
CA GLU A 18 8.55 18.10 -5.65
C GLU A 18 9.76 18.27 -4.71
N CYS A 19 9.56 18.91 -3.54
CA CYS A 19 10.64 19.03 -2.56
C CYS A 19 11.04 17.69 -1.94
N GLN A 20 10.09 16.76 -1.79
CA GLN A 20 10.31 15.45 -1.16
C GLN A 20 11.22 14.55 -2.00
N THR A 21 11.30 14.76 -3.31
CA THR A 21 12.25 14.07 -4.19
C THR A 21 13.53 14.91 -4.41
N HIS A 22 13.43 16.22 -4.64
CA HIS A 22 14.60 17.05 -4.96
C HIS A 22 15.51 17.38 -3.77
N PHE A 23 15.00 17.49 -2.55
CA PHE A 23 15.80 17.86 -1.38
C PHE A 23 16.03 16.70 -0.39
N SER A 24 15.72 15.48 -0.82
CA SER A 24 15.93 14.26 -0.05
C SER A 24 17.41 13.87 0.05
N TRP A 25 17.86 13.64 1.28
CA TRP A 25 19.17 13.06 1.56
C TRP A 25 19.34 11.63 1.02
N ASN A 26 18.25 10.90 0.73
CA ASN A 26 18.31 9.50 0.29
C ASN A 26 18.64 9.34 -1.21
N PHE A 27 18.42 10.39 -2.02
CA PHE A 27 18.50 10.31 -3.48
C PHE A 27 19.73 11.04 -4.04
N ILE A 28 20.66 11.51 -3.21
CA ILE A 28 21.78 12.35 -3.66
C ILE A 28 23.11 11.59 -3.43
N PRO A 29 23.88 11.29 -4.50
CA PRO A 29 25.14 10.55 -4.39
C PRO A 29 26.16 11.19 -3.44
N GLY A 30 26.94 10.33 -2.78
CA GLY A 30 27.98 10.75 -1.81
C GLY A 30 27.44 11.17 -0.44
N VAL A 31 26.12 11.20 -0.26
CA VAL A 31 25.48 11.44 1.04
C VAL A 31 25.36 10.11 1.80
N GLY A 32 25.96 10.05 2.99
CA GLY A 32 25.84 8.90 3.87
C GLY A 32 24.49 8.86 4.60
N GLN A 33 24.13 7.71 5.17
CA GLN A 33 22.87 7.56 5.89
C GLN A 33 22.84 8.43 7.16
N THR A 34 22.14 9.56 7.07
CA THR A 34 21.96 10.58 8.10
C THR A 34 20.53 11.10 8.07
N ASP A 35 20.07 11.69 9.17
CA ASP A 35 18.75 12.33 9.28
C ASP A 35 18.77 13.80 8.83
N GLY A 36 19.88 14.50 9.04
CA GLY A 36 20.03 15.93 8.77
C GLY A 36 19.58 16.80 9.94
N GLU A 37 19.07 16.20 11.02
CA GLU A 37 18.45 16.85 12.19
C GLU A 37 19.49 17.31 13.22
N ALA A 38 20.74 17.50 12.82
CA ALA A 38 21.83 17.90 13.72
C ALA A 38 21.58 19.23 14.47
N PRO A 39 20.91 20.24 13.88
CA PRO A 39 20.49 21.45 14.60
C PRO A 39 19.51 21.17 15.76
N GLU A 40 18.59 20.22 15.58
CA GLU A 40 17.54 19.83 16.52
C GLU A 40 18.04 18.80 17.56
N CYS A 41 18.89 17.84 17.17
CA CYS A 41 19.47 16.83 18.06
C CYS A 41 20.27 17.44 19.22
N GLY A 42 20.86 18.63 19.01
CA GLY A 42 21.55 19.38 20.07
C GLY A 42 20.64 19.78 21.23
N TRP A 43 19.32 19.83 21.04
CA TRP A 43 18.37 20.24 22.07
C TRP A 43 18.39 19.28 23.27
N ALA A 44 18.60 17.98 23.04
CA ALA A 44 18.70 16.99 24.12
C ALA A 44 19.84 17.31 25.13
N ASN A 45 20.93 17.94 24.66
CA ASN A 45 22.06 18.34 25.51
C ASN A 45 21.86 19.72 26.16
N ILE A 46 21.23 20.68 25.49
CA ILE A 46 21.05 22.05 26.02
C ILE A 46 19.78 22.21 26.88
N ASN A 47 18.74 21.39 26.69
CA ASN A 47 17.49 21.49 27.44
C ASN A 47 17.67 21.50 28.97
N PRO A 48 18.55 20.68 29.59
CA PRO A 48 18.84 20.77 31.02
C PRO A 48 19.41 22.13 31.48
N VAL A 49 20.15 22.83 30.61
CA VAL A 49 20.77 24.15 30.89
C VAL A 49 19.74 25.28 30.97
N THR A 50 18.55 25.09 30.40
CA THR A 50 17.47 26.09 30.43
C THR A 50 17.02 26.43 31.86
N LEU A 51 17.06 25.45 32.78
CA LEU A 51 16.66 25.65 34.18
C LEU A 51 17.72 26.39 35.00
N SER A 52 19.01 26.11 34.77
CA SER A 52 20.11 26.80 35.47
C SER A 52 20.28 28.24 34.98
N THR A 53 20.00 28.52 33.70
CA THR A 53 20.15 29.85 33.11
C THR A 53 18.95 30.79 33.30
N LYS A 54 17.83 30.29 33.82
CA LYS A 54 16.56 31.02 33.91
C LYS A 54 16.62 32.29 34.78
N GLU A 55 17.31 32.23 35.92
CA GLU A 55 17.40 33.34 36.88
C GLU A 55 18.67 34.19 36.68
N MET A 56 19.43 33.95 35.59
CA MET A 56 20.66 34.67 35.28
C MET A 56 20.36 36.00 34.57
N GLY A 57 21.20 37.02 34.81
CA GLY A 57 21.11 38.28 34.07
C GLY A 57 21.44 38.11 32.58
N PRO A 58 20.93 38.97 31.67
CA PRO A 58 20.99 38.73 30.22
C PRO A 58 22.40 38.56 29.61
N GLY A 59 23.44 39.12 30.23
CA GLY A 59 24.83 38.87 29.82
C GLY A 59 25.28 37.47 30.22
N ALA A 60 25.30 37.21 31.54
CA ALA A 60 25.70 35.91 32.09
C ALA A 60 24.90 34.72 31.55
N GLN A 61 23.62 34.92 31.20
CA GLN A 61 22.81 33.91 30.50
C GLN A 61 23.38 33.55 29.12
N ARG A 62 23.79 34.55 28.33
CA ARG A 62 24.38 34.33 26.99
C ARG A 62 25.72 33.66 27.12
N ASP A 63 26.61 34.21 27.93
CA ASP A 63 27.96 33.68 28.14
C ASP A 63 27.91 32.19 28.56
N THR A 64 26.98 31.83 29.47
CA THR A 64 26.78 30.44 29.91
C THR A 64 26.24 29.53 28.80
N LEU A 65 25.34 30.03 27.95
CA LEU A 65 24.83 29.24 26.81
C LEU A 65 25.91 29.04 25.75
N ASP A 66 26.67 30.09 25.43
CA ASP A 66 27.78 30.04 24.48
C ASP A 66 28.88 29.06 24.97
N ASP A 67 29.26 29.09 26.25
CA ASP A 67 30.18 28.11 26.87
C ASP A 67 29.68 26.66 26.66
N HIS A 68 28.38 26.40 26.85
CA HIS A 68 27.79 25.07 26.63
C HIS A 68 27.74 24.67 25.15
N PHE A 69 27.50 25.61 24.23
CA PHE A 69 27.55 25.35 22.80
C PHE A 69 28.98 25.10 22.32
N ASP A 70 29.97 25.80 22.86
CA ASP A 70 31.38 25.63 22.53
C ASP A 70 31.98 24.33 23.09
N ASP A 71 31.62 23.92 24.31
CA ASP A 71 31.92 22.56 24.81
C ASP A 71 31.31 21.48 23.91
N TRP A 72 30.08 21.66 23.43
CA TRP A 72 29.45 20.74 22.48
C TRP A 72 30.16 20.74 21.11
N ASN A 73 30.59 21.91 20.62
CA ASN A 73 31.40 22.03 19.40
C ASN A 73 32.75 21.33 19.54
N TRP A 74 33.46 21.54 20.64
CA TRP A 74 34.71 20.88 20.96
C TRP A 74 34.55 19.36 21.06
N LYS A 75 33.52 18.87 21.78
CA LYS A 75 33.19 17.44 21.87
C LYS A 75 32.96 16.81 20.51
N LYS A 76 32.18 17.46 19.62
CA LYS A 76 31.97 16.98 18.24
C LYS A 76 33.30 16.85 17.48
N VAL A 77 34.19 17.85 17.59
CA VAL A 77 35.49 17.84 16.90
C VAL A 77 36.40 16.73 17.42
N VAL A 78 36.57 16.58 18.75
CA VAL A 78 37.48 15.56 19.31
C VAL A 78 36.94 14.14 19.17
N GLN A 79 35.62 13.95 19.15
CA GLN A 79 34.98 12.64 18.95
C GLN A 79 34.83 12.26 17.47
N LEU A 80 35.02 13.20 16.53
CA LEU A 80 34.78 12.97 15.10
C LEU A 80 35.49 11.71 14.58
N GLY A 81 36.78 11.53 14.91
CA GLY A 81 37.57 10.38 14.47
C GLY A 81 37.07 9.04 15.01
N SER A 82 36.69 8.97 16.29
CA SER A 82 36.16 7.74 16.89
C SER A 82 34.75 7.41 16.38
N MET A 83 33.92 8.44 16.19
CA MET A 83 32.58 8.32 15.61
C MET A 83 32.62 7.83 14.16
N MET A 84 33.50 8.42 13.32
CA MET A 84 33.70 7.97 11.95
C MET A 84 34.25 6.54 11.87
N LEU A 85 35.23 6.18 12.71
CA LEU A 85 35.74 4.80 12.77
C LEU A 85 34.65 3.79 13.14
N ARG A 86 33.76 4.14 14.08
CA ARG A 86 32.60 3.30 14.42
C ARG A 86 31.65 3.18 13.24
N LYS A 87 31.22 4.29 12.64
CA LYS A 87 30.32 4.28 11.47
C LYS A 87 30.88 3.53 10.27
N VAL A 88 32.18 3.60 9.99
CA VAL A 88 32.81 2.84 8.90
C VAL A 88 32.83 1.33 9.18
N LYS A 89 33.04 0.91 10.44
CA LYS A 89 32.95 -0.51 10.83
C LYS A 89 31.54 -1.06 10.73
N GLU A 90 30.52 -0.24 10.95
CA GLU A 90 29.11 -0.57 10.72
C GLU A 90 28.79 -0.59 9.21
N ALA A 91 29.14 0.47 8.47
CA ALA A 91 28.76 0.65 7.07
C ALA A 91 29.43 -0.32 6.09
N LEU A 92 30.64 -0.84 6.36
CA LEU A 92 31.34 -1.73 5.42
C LEU A 92 30.65 -3.11 5.25
N PRO A 93 30.27 -3.83 6.33
CA PRO A 93 29.42 -5.01 6.22
C PRO A 93 28.09 -4.75 5.54
N GLU A 94 27.35 -3.72 5.97
CA GLU A 94 26.00 -3.43 5.44
C GLU A 94 26.03 -3.01 3.97
N CYS A 95 27.07 -2.28 3.54
CA CYS A 95 27.29 -1.95 2.13
C CYS A 95 27.39 -3.22 1.27
N ARG A 96 28.08 -4.25 1.75
CA ARG A 96 28.16 -5.54 1.05
C ARG A 96 26.79 -6.24 1.02
N VAL A 97 26.04 -6.25 2.12
CA VAL A 97 24.70 -6.86 2.19
C VAL A 97 23.74 -6.17 1.22
N HIS A 98 23.64 -4.84 1.25
CA HIS A 98 22.81 -4.08 0.33
C HIS A 98 23.24 -4.25 -1.15
N GLN A 99 24.54 -4.42 -1.43
CA GLN A 99 25.03 -4.74 -2.77
C GLN A 99 24.70 -6.18 -3.21
N GLU A 100 24.59 -7.13 -2.29
CA GLU A 100 24.11 -8.49 -2.56
C GLU A 100 22.60 -8.46 -2.83
N ASP A 101 21.79 -7.84 -1.96
CA ASP A 101 20.34 -7.66 -2.11
C ASP A 101 19.96 -6.93 -3.41
N LEU A 102 20.65 -5.84 -3.77
CA LEU A 102 20.39 -5.11 -5.02
C LEU A 102 20.68 -5.98 -6.25
N ARG A 103 21.78 -6.75 -6.26
CA ARG A 103 22.11 -7.63 -7.39
C ARG A 103 21.10 -8.76 -7.55
N GLU A 104 20.60 -9.32 -6.45
CA GLU A 104 19.53 -10.32 -6.48
C GLU A 104 18.23 -9.73 -7.04
N LEU A 105 17.79 -8.57 -6.54
CA LEU A 105 16.60 -7.86 -7.04
C LEU A 105 16.71 -7.53 -8.53
N GLU A 106 17.82 -6.93 -8.97
CA GLU A 106 18.07 -6.63 -10.38
C GLU A 106 18.05 -7.89 -11.25
N SER A 107 18.57 -9.02 -10.74
CA SER A 107 18.57 -10.27 -11.50
C SER A 107 17.17 -10.82 -11.77
N VAL A 108 16.21 -10.58 -10.88
CA VAL A 108 14.80 -10.95 -11.10
C VAL A 108 14.18 -10.01 -12.14
N ILE A 109 14.35 -8.69 -11.99
CA ILE A 109 13.78 -7.69 -12.91
C ILE A 109 14.31 -7.89 -14.35
N ILE A 110 15.59 -8.26 -14.52
CA ILE A 110 16.19 -8.54 -15.84
C ILE A 110 15.52 -9.74 -16.55
N LEU A 111 14.94 -10.69 -15.82
CA LEU A 111 14.26 -11.85 -16.42
C LEU A 111 12.85 -11.52 -16.93
N GLU A 112 12.21 -10.48 -16.38
CA GLU A 112 10.83 -10.10 -16.69
C GLU A 112 10.79 -8.86 -17.61
N GLU A 113 11.53 -7.80 -17.28
CA GLU A 113 11.49 -6.52 -17.99
C GLU A 113 12.89 -5.86 -18.16
N PRO A 114 13.82 -6.49 -18.91
CA PRO A 114 15.22 -6.04 -19.01
C PRO A 114 15.38 -4.65 -19.65
N SER A 115 14.48 -4.26 -20.56
CA SER A 115 14.51 -2.95 -21.20
C SER A 115 14.26 -1.81 -20.21
N SER A 116 13.30 -1.99 -19.31
CA SER A 116 12.83 -0.91 -18.42
C SER A 116 13.80 -0.68 -17.27
N LEU A 117 14.47 -1.72 -16.77
CA LEU A 117 15.61 -1.55 -15.85
C LEU A 117 16.77 -0.81 -16.51
N ALA A 118 17.11 -1.15 -17.77
CA ALA A 118 18.19 -0.48 -18.49
C ALA A 118 17.87 0.99 -18.76
N GLU A 119 16.64 1.31 -19.16
CA GLU A 119 16.17 2.69 -19.34
C GLU A 119 16.20 3.46 -18.02
N TRP A 120 15.68 2.88 -16.93
CA TRP A 120 15.65 3.53 -15.62
C TRP A 120 17.05 3.83 -15.09
N LYS A 121 18.01 2.91 -15.26
CA LYS A 121 19.42 3.15 -14.89
C LYS A 121 20.04 4.31 -15.66
N ILE A 122 19.76 4.44 -16.96
CA ILE A 122 20.22 5.58 -17.77
C ILE A 122 19.57 6.89 -17.26
N GLN A 123 18.26 6.89 -17.00
CA GLN A 123 17.57 8.06 -16.43
C GLN A 123 18.15 8.47 -15.07
N LEU A 124 18.51 7.50 -14.22
CA LEU A 124 19.18 7.75 -12.93
C LEU A 124 20.58 8.35 -13.13
N GLU A 125 21.44 7.73 -13.93
CA GLU A 125 22.80 8.22 -14.17
C GLU A 125 22.80 9.62 -14.81
N GLU A 126 21.86 9.92 -15.72
CA GLU A 126 21.69 11.26 -16.29
C GLU A 126 21.26 12.29 -15.24
N TRP A 127 20.34 11.94 -14.34
CA TRP A 127 19.83 12.85 -13.30
C TRP A 127 20.82 13.08 -12.15
N GLU A 128 21.59 12.04 -11.77
CA GLU A 128 22.68 12.16 -10.79
C GLU A 128 23.81 13.08 -11.29
N GLN A 129 24.10 13.07 -12.60
CA GLN A 129 25.07 13.95 -13.24
C GLN A 129 24.52 15.37 -13.46
N ASP A 130 23.27 15.47 -13.93
CA ASP A 130 22.60 16.73 -14.25
C ASP A 130 21.18 16.75 -13.68
N ARG A 131 21.04 17.40 -12.51
CA ARG A 131 19.77 17.54 -11.81
C ARG A 131 18.72 18.42 -12.51
N SER A 132 19.01 18.98 -13.69
CA SER A 132 18.01 19.61 -14.56
C SER A 132 17.24 18.61 -15.43
N LYS A 133 17.69 17.34 -15.47
CA LYS A 133 17.00 16.24 -16.14
C LYS A 133 15.72 15.82 -15.39
N PRO A 134 14.80 15.08 -16.05
CA PRO A 134 13.63 14.52 -15.37
C PRO A 134 14.03 13.65 -14.18
N ASN A 135 13.36 13.84 -13.04
CA ASN A 135 13.66 13.10 -11.83
C ASN A 135 13.03 11.69 -11.88
N PRO A 136 13.81 10.60 -11.80
CA PRO A 136 13.28 9.24 -11.85
C PRO A 136 12.48 8.84 -10.61
N TYR A 137 12.58 9.60 -9.51
CA TYR A 137 11.89 9.35 -8.24
C TYR A 137 10.53 10.06 -8.11
N GLU A 138 10.16 10.91 -9.07
CA GLU A 138 8.84 11.58 -9.06
C GLU A 138 7.72 10.61 -9.46
N VAL A 139 6.69 10.53 -8.60
CA VAL A 139 5.49 9.72 -8.84
C VAL A 139 4.62 10.39 -9.90
N LYS A 140 4.42 9.71 -11.04
CA LYS A 140 3.75 10.25 -12.24
C LYS A 140 2.23 9.96 -12.32
N THR A 141 1.61 9.46 -11.24
CA THR A 141 0.23 8.96 -11.22
C THR A 141 -0.73 9.81 -10.38
N ASP A 142 -1.92 10.09 -10.92
CA ASP A 142 -3.06 10.75 -10.25
C ASP A 142 -4.03 9.66 -9.66
N THR A 143 -4.63 9.80 -8.44
CA THR A 143 -5.46 8.73 -7.74
C THR A 143 -6.72 9.22 -6.92
N MET A 144 -8.01 9.03 -7.33
CA MET A 144 -9.17 9.85 -6.81
C MET A 144 -9.76 9.72 -5.39
N MET A 145 -10.20 10.89 -4.90
CA MET A 145 -11.48 11.05 -4.21
C MET A 145 -12.69 10.52 -5.00
N GLN A 146 -13.18 9.35 -4.57
CA GLN A 146 -14.51 8.81 -4.86
C GLN A 146 -15.65 9.86 -4.78
N ALA A 147 -15.58 10.82 -3.84
CA ALA A 147 -16.59 11.86 -3.67
C ALA A 147 -16.73 12.78 -4.91
N THR A 148 -15.63 13.07 -5.61
CA THR A 148 -15.65 13.88 -6.83
C THR A 148 -16.30 13.12 -7.98
N VAL A 149 -16.07 11.80 -8.08
CA VAL A 149 -16.77 10.92 -9.03
C VAL A 149 -18.27 10.90 -8.76
N HIS A 150 -18.69 10.72 -7.49
CA HIS A 150 -20.11 10.74 -7.12
C HIS A 150 -20.78 12.08 -7.45
N LEU A 151 -20.11 13.22 -7.19
CA LEU A 151 -20.61 14.55 -7.54
C LEU A 151 -20.71 14.74 -9.06
N HIS A 152 -19.78 14.21 -9.84
CA HIS A 152 -19.82 14.28 -11.30
C HIS A 152 -21.00 13.46 -11.86
N LEU A 153 -21.17 12.23 -11.37
CA LEU A 153 -22.30 11.36 -11.75
C LEU A 153 -23.65 12.00 -11.38
N ALA A 154 -23.78 12.57 -10.18
CA ALA A 154 -25.01 13.27 -9.76
C ALA A 154 -25.29 14.54 -10.59
N LYS A 155 -24.25 15.26 -11.03
CA LYS A 155 -24.39 16.40 -11.96
C LYS A 155 -24.79 15.95 -13.36
N GLU A 156 -24.29 14.82 -13.83
CA GLU A 156 -24.66 14.27 -15.14
C GLU A 156 -26.10 13.75 -15.13
N ASP A 157 -26.50 13.02 -14.09
CA ASP A 157 -27.89 12.59 -13.87
C ASP A 157 -28.82 13.83 -13.80
N SER A 158 -28.41 14.90 -13.11
CA SER A 158 -29.13 16.18 -13.11
C SER A 158 -29.19 16.83 -14.50
N ARG A 159 -28.13 16.76 -15.30
CA ARG A 159 -28.10 17.29 -16.68
C ARG A 159 -29.08 16.55 -17.60
N VAL A 160 -29.13 15.23 -17.50
CA VAL A 160 -30.06 14.37 -18.24
C VAL A 160 -31.52 14.70 -17.86
N LEU A 161 -31.81 14.80 -16.56
CA LEU A 161 -33.15 15.19 -16.06
C LEU A 161 -33.56 16.60 -16.53
N ASN A 162 -32.65 17.57 -16.48
CA ASN A 162 -32.90 18.95 -16.95
C ASN A 162 -33.16 19.05 -18.47
N GLN A 163 -32.72 18.07 -19.25
CA GLN A 163 -33.03 17.96 -20.69
C GLN A 163 -34.37 17.27 -20.97
N GLY A 164 -35.13 16.88 -19.92
CA GLY A 164 -36.38 16.13 -20.05
C GLY A 164 -36.20 14.67 -20.45
N LEU A 165 -34.96 14.18 -20.48
CA LEU A 165 -34.65 12.79 -20.78
C LEU A 165 -34.76 11.98 -19.47
N LYS A 166 -35.60 10.94 -19.48
CA LYS A 166 -35.66 9.97 -18.39
C LYS A 166 -34.58 8.89 -18.57
N PRO A 167 -34.07 8.27 -17.49
CA PRO A 167 -33.23 7.08 -17.62
C PRO A 167 -34.02 5.97 -18.32
N VAL A 168 -33.39 5.31 -19.30
CA VAL A 168 -34.09 4.45 -20.28
C VAL A 168 -34.75 3.20 -19.67
N LEU A 169 -34.33 2.78 -18.47
CA LEU A 169 -34.65 1.47 -17.90
C LEU A 169 -35.34 1.51 -16.52
N HIS A 170 -35.22 2.61 -15.76
CA HIS A 170 -35.87 2.78 -14.45
C HIS A 170 -36.07 4.27 -14.15
N ASP A 171 -37.24 4.66 -13.63
CA ASP A 171 -37.58 6.08 -13.43
C ASP A 171 -36.72 6.78 -12.35
N GLU A 172 -36.32 6.05 -11.29
CA GLU A 172 -35.70 6.65 -10.08
C GLU A 172 -34.23 6.23 -9.83
N ILE A 173 -33.71 5.25 -10.57
CA ILE A 173 -32.39 4.64 -10.28
C ILE A 173 -31.57 4.69 -11.55
N THR A 174 -30.51 5.47 -11.54
CA THR A 174 -29.54 5.57 -12.64
C THR A 174 -28.46 4.48 -12.49
N PRO A 175 -27.70 4.14 -13.55
CA PRO A 175 -26.61 3.16 -13.46
C PRO A 175 -25.57 3.50 -12.37
N SER A 176 -25.29 4.78 -12.15
CA SER A 176 -24.45 5.33 -11.09
C SER A 176 -24.98 5.01 -9.68
N ILE A 177 -26.29 5.20 -9.47
CA ILE A 177 -26.98 4.87 -8.22
C ILE A 177 -27.00 3.34 -8.00
N LEU A 178 -27.27 2.54 -9.05
CA LEU A 178 -27.26 1.08 -8.97
C LEU A 178 -25.88 0.54 -8.53
N ILE A 179 -24.79 1.05 -9.11
CA ILE A 179 -23.42 0.64 -8.78
C ILE A 179 -23.04 1.12 -7.37
N SER A 180 -23.36 2.37 -7.01
CA SER A 180 -23.12 2.89 -5.66
C SER A 180 -23.84 2.06 -4.58
N ALA A 181 -25.12 1.77 -4.79
CA ALA A 181 -25.92 0.96 -3.86
C ALA A 181 -25.36 -0.46 -3.70
N ARG A 182 -24.77 -1.05 -4.75
CA ARG A 182 -24.10 -2.36 -4.69
C ARG A 182 -22.87 -2.33 -3.78
N ILE A 183 -22.04 -1.30 -3.89
CA ILE A 183 -20.84 -1.13 -3.06
C ILE A 183 -21.25 -0.94 -1.58
N ASP A 184 -22.30 -0.16 -1.32
CA ASP A 184 -22.84 0.01 0.04
C ASP A 184 -23.41 -1.29 0.62
N LEU A 185 -23.96 -2.19 -0.22
CA LEU A 185 -24.44 -3.51 0.19
C LEU A 185 -23.28 -4.48 0.48
N GLU A 186 -22.23 -4.51 -0.34
CA GLU A 186 -21.02 -5.32 -0.07
C GLU A 186 -20.35 -4.93 1.25
N GLU A 187 -20.31 -3.64 1.59
CA GLU A 187 -19.78 -3.18 2.88
C GLU A 187 -20.68 -3.62 4.05
N GLN A 188 -22.01 -3.62 3.87
CA GLN A 188 -22.95 -4.15 4.87
C GLN A 188 -22.82 -5.67 5.05
N GLN A 189 -22.60 -6.43 3.98
CA GLN A 189 -22.31 -7.87 4.04
C GLN A 189 -21.04 -8.14 4.86
N ARG A 190 -19.96 -7.42 4.58
CA ARG A 190 -18.68 -7.54 5.32
C ARG A 190 -18.82 -7.20 6.79
N HIS A 191 -19.52 -6.12 7.13
CA HIS A 191 -19.79 -5.76 8.53
C HIS A 191 -20.60 -6.83 9.26
N LEU A 192 -21.65 -7.36 8.63
CA LEU A 192 -22.47 -8.41 9.23
C LEU A 192 -21.64 -9.70 9.47
N HIS A 193 -20.84 -10.11 8.49
CA HIS A 193 -19.95 -11.25 8.60
C HIS A 193 -18.90 -11.08 9.71
N VAL A 194 -18.26 -9.91 9.82
CA VAL A 194 -17.30 -9.61 10.90
C VAL A 194 -17.98 -9.60 12.26
N ASP A 195 -19.16 -8.98 12.40
CA ASP A 195 -19.92 -8.99 13.65
C ASP A 195 -20.25 -10.43 14.08
N MET A 196 -20.68 -11.28 13.15
CA MET A 196 -20.98 -12.70 13.39
C MET A 196 -19.73 -13.50 13.81
N CYS A 197 -18.61 -13.35 13.10
CA CYS A 197 -17.36 -14.03 13.46
C CYS A 197 -16.74 -13.52 14.78
N SER A 198 -17.02 -12.28 15.18
CA SER A 198 -16.47 -11.68 16.40
C SER A 198 -17.14 -12.17 17.70
N MET A 199 -18.33 -12.77 17.60
CA MET A 199 -19.11 -13.18 18.78
C MET A 199 -18.87 -14.66 19.11
N GLY A 200 -18.24 -14.89 20.27
CA GLY A 200 -17.87 -16.22 20.74
C GLY A 200 -19.05 -17.07 21.25
N LEU A 201 -18.71 -18.21 21.85
CA LEU A 201 -19.61 -19.30 22.27
C LEU A 201 -20.81 -18.93 23.19
N HIS A 202 -20.86 -17.70 23.70
CA HIS A 202 -21.94 -17.20 24.57
C HIS A 202 -22.50 -15.88 24.04
N MET A 203 -23.36 -16.00 23.03
CA MET A 203 -24.25 -14.95 22.55
C MET A 203 -25.28 -14.56 23.61
N THR A 204 -25.52 -13.26 23.80
CA THR A 204 -26.70 -12.80 24.57
C THR A 204 -27.87 -12.53 23.62
N ASP A 205 -29.09 -12.81 24.07
CA ASP A 205 -30.34 -12.64 23.30
C ASP A 205 -30.47 -11.23 22.69
N THR A 206 -29.94 -10.21 23.38
CA THR A 206 -29.95 -8.80 22.91
C THR A 206 -28.94 -8.54 21.78
N GLN A 207 -27.82 -9.26 21.75
CA GLN A 207 -26.86 -9.19 20.65
C GLN A 207 -27.34 -10.01 19.46
N GLU A 208 -27.87 -11.21 19.69
CA GLU A 208 -28.45 -12.08 18.66
C GLU A 208 -29.62 -11.39 17.95
N GLY A 209 -30.56 -10.80 18.70
CA GLY A 209 -31.68 -10.03 18.14
C GLY A 209 -31.23 -8.85 17.27
N LYS A 210 -30.11 -8.20 17.59
CA LYS A 210 -29.53 -7.12 16.76
C LYS A 210 -28.90 -7.64 15.47
N LEU A 211 -28.21 -8.78 15.51
CA LEU A 211 -27.68 -9.43 14.30
C LEU A 211 -28.82 -9.82 13.37
N LEU A 212 -29.85 -10.51 13.88
CA LEU A 212 -31.00 -10.93 13.08
C LEU A 212 -31.74 -9.73 12.46
N GLN A 213 -31.87 -8.61 13.17
CA GLN A 213 -32.43 -7.38 12.60
C GLN A 213 -31.56 -6.80 11.47
N ARG A 214 -30.23 -6.82 11.61
CA ARG A 214 -29.29 -6.38 10.55
C ARG A 214 -29.33 -7.30 9.34
N ALA A 215 -29.26 -8.61 9.54
CA ALA A 215 -29.35 -9.63 8.49
C ALA A 215 -30.66 -9.51 7.68
N ASN A 216 -31.80 -9.42 8.36
CA ASN A 216 -33.09 -9.20 7.72
C ASN A 216 -33.11 -7.87 6.93
N THR A 217 -32.61 -6.78 7.52
CA THR A 217 -32.56 -5.48 6.82
C THR A 217 -31.68 -5.55 5.56
N LEU A 218 -30.56 -6.26 5.63
CA LEU A 218 -29.66 -6.45 4.50
C LEU A 218 -30.32 -7.28 3.39
N GLN A 219 -30.95 -8.41 3.71
CA GLN A 219 -31.66 -9.25 2.74
C GLN A 219 -32.70 -8.44 1.95
N TRP A 220 -33.54 -7.65 2.64
CA TRP A 220 -34.59 -6.86 1.98
C TRP A 220 -34.02 -5.81 1.01
N ARG A 221 -32.84 -5.25 1.32
CA ARG A 221 -32.16 -4.28 0.43
C ARG A 221 -31.48 -4.97 -0.75
N ILE A 222 -30.90 -6.16 -0.52
CA ILE A 222 -30.36 -7.03 -1.58
C ILE A 222 -31.47 -7.44 -2.55
N ASP A 223 -32.63 -7.91 -2.06
CA ASP A 223 -33.77 -8.31 -2.88
C ASP A 223 -34.32 -7.15 -3.72
N ALA A 224 -34.37 -5.95 -3.16
CA ALA A 224 -34.81 -4.74 -3.87
C ALA A 224 -33.81 -4.36 -4.96
N TRP A 225 -32.50 -4.33 -4.66
CA TRP A 225 -31.44 -4.02 -5.60
C TRP A 225 -31.36 -5.06 -6.73
N ALA A 226 -31.47 -6.35 -6.40
CA ALA A 226 -31.42 -7.47 -7.33
C ALA A 226 -32.48 -7.37 -8.44
N LYS A 227 -33.70 -6.94 -8.10
CA LYS A 227 -34.80 -6.73 -9.06
C LYS A 227 -34.47 -5.64 -10.08
N VAL A 228 -33.91 -4.52 -9.62
CA VAL A 228 -33.51 -3.40 -10.49
C VAL A 228 -32.30 -3.78 -11.35
N GLN A 229 -31.35 -4.53 -10.79
CA GLN A 229 -30.15 -4.96 -11.51
C GLN A 229 -30.48 -5.74 -12.79
N VAL A 230 -31.50 -6.60 -12.80
CA VAL A 230 -31.89 -7.38 -13.99
C VAL A 230 -32.27 -6.49 -15.17
N LEU A 231 -32.79 -5.27 -14.93
CA LEU A 231 -33.11 -4.30 -15.99
C LEU A 231 -31.85 -3.80 -16.71
N TYR A 232 -30.76 -3.58 -15.96
CA TYR A 232 -29.47 -3.11 -16.48
C TYR A 232 -28.54 -4.24 -16.93
N MET A 233 -28.72 -5.45 -16.37
CA MET A 233 -27.88 -6.61 -16.60
C MET A 233 -28.73 -7.89 -16.77
N PRO A 234 -29.46 -8.06 -17.89
CA PRO A 234 -30.36 -9.20 -18.07
C PRO A 234 -29.69 -10.58 -17.96
N SER A 235 -28.40 -10.68 -18.32
CA SER A 235 -27.60 -11.91 -18.21
C SER A 235 -27.46 -12.44 -16.76
N VAL A 236 -27.57 -11.57 -15.75
CA VAL A 236 -27.51 -11.98 -14.33
C VAL A 236 -28.74 -12.80 -13.93
N SER A 237 -29.88 -12.67 -14.63
CA SER A 237 -31.06 -13.51 -14.36
C SER A 237 -30.78 -14.99 -14.58
N ILE A 238 -29.93 -15.34 -15.55
CA ILE A 238 -29.51 -16.72 -15.83
C ILE A 238 -28.59 -17.24 -14.72
N LEU A 239 -27.66 -16.41 -14.25
CA LEU A 239 -26.77 -16.76 -13.14
C LEU A 239 -27.56 -16.98 -11.83
N ARG A 240 -28.52 -16.11 -11.53
CA ARG A 240 -29.44 -16.27 -10.38
C ARG A 240 -30.25 -17.55 -10.49
N ALA A 241 -30.85 -17.85 -11.63
CA ALA A 241 -31.62 -19.08 -11.84
C ALA A 241 -30.79 -20.36 -11.60
N CYS A 242 -29.46 -20.33 -11.77
CA CYS A 242 -28.57 -21.42 -11.39
C CYS A 242 -28.29 -21.47 -9.88
N TYR A 243 -28.15 -20.30 -9.22
CA TYR A 243 -27.84 -20.19 -7.79
C TYR A 243 -29.05 -20.40 -6.87
N ASP A 244 -30.25 -19.94 -7.26
CA ASP A 244 -31.50 -20.04 -6.48
C ASP A 244 -32.02 -21.50 -6.31
N THR A 245 -31.28 -22.49 -6.84
CA THR A 245 -31.56 -23.93 -6.66
C THR A 245 -30.77 -24.56 -5.50
N ALA A 246 -29.81 -23.84 -4.93
CA ALA A 246 -29.16 -24.19 -3.67
C ALA A 246 -30.01 -23.72 -2.47
N GLU A 247 -29.63 -24.15 -1.26
CA GLU A 247 -30.29 -23.73 0.00
C GLU A 247 -30.30 -22.21 0.18
N ALA A 248 -31.19 -21.70 1.04
CA ALA A 248 -31.37 -20.26 1.26
C ALA A 248 -30.06 -19.58 1.71
N ILE A 249 -29.41 -18.90 0.77
CA ILE A 249 -28.10 -18.26 0.94
C ILE A 249 -28.22 -17.14 1.98
N ALA A 250 -27.30 -17.11 2.94
CA ALA A 250 -27.27 -16.07 3.96
C ALA A 250 -26.98 -14.68 3.34
N PRO A 251 -27.57 -13.59 3.86
CA PRO A 251 -27.47 -12.27 3.24
C PRO A 251 -26.02 -11.76 3.13
N GLU A 252 -25.13 -12.16 4.03
CA GLU A 252 -23.69 -11.86 4.01
C GLU A 252 -22.89 -12.60 2.92
N GLU A 253 -23.39 -13.71 2.39
CA GLU A 253 -22.76 -14.51 1.33
C GLU A 253 -23.43 -14.33 -0.05
N TYR A 254 -24.56 -13.62 -0.12
CA TYR A 254 -25.34 -13.46 -1.35
C TYR A 254 -24.54 -12.77 -2.48
N PRO A 255 -24.45 -13.35 -3.69
CA PRO A 255 -23.60 -12.83 -4.76
C PRO A 255 -24.16 -11.56 -5.42
N LEU A 256 -23.42 -10.46 -5.31
CA LEU A 256 -23.73 -9.16 -5.91
C LEU A 256 -22.88 -8.91 -7.17
N TRP A 257 -23.19 -9.56 -8.30
CA TRP A 257 -22.43 -9.39 -9.55
C TRP A 257 -22.43 -7.94 -10.09
N LEU A 258 -21.36 -7.53 -10.78
CA LEU A 258 -21.30 -6.32 -11.62
C LEU A 258 -20.87 -6.67 -13.06
N PRO A 259 -20.96 -5.75 -14.05
CA PRO A 259 -20.54 -6.04 -15.42
C PRO A 259 -19.07 -6.47 -15.54
N SER A 260 -18.21 -5.99 -14.63
CA SER A 260 -16.81 -6.43 -14.48
C SER A 260 -16.68 -7.88 -13.99
N SER A 261 -17.68 -8.42 -13.30
CA SER A 261 -17.69 -9.80 -12.76
C SER A 261 -18.14 -10.86 -13.78
N LEU A 262 -18.43 -10.48 -15.04
CA LEU A 262 -19.08 -11.35 -16.03
C LEU A 262 -18.19 -11.83 -17.18
N GLY A 263 -16.86 -11.63 -17.08
CA GLY A 263 -15.90 -12.20 -18.04
C GLY A 263 -15.95 -11.60 -19.46
N PRO A 264 -15.42 -12.32 -20.48
CA PRO A 264 -14.98 -11.72 -21.75
C PRO A 264 -16.03 -11.02 -22.63
N LEU A 265 -17.33 -11.16 -22.34
CA LEU A 265 -18.37 -10.39 -23.04
C LEU A 265 -18.35 -8.88 -22.68
N GLY A 266 -17.66 -8.49 -21.61
CA GLY A 266 -17.50 -7.08 -21.17
C GLY A 266 -16.45 -6.24 -21.93
N LEU A 267 -15.66 -6.85 -22.83
CA LEU A 267 -14.47 -6.22 -23.46
C LEU A 267 -14.75 -4.89 -24.20
N ARG A 268 -15.96 -4.66 -24.70
CA ARG A 268 -16.32 -3.38 -25.36
C ARG A 268 -16.65 -2.23 -24.41
N CYS A 269 -17.05 -2.52 -23.16
CA CYS A 269 -17.30 -1.49 -22.15
C CYS A 269 -15.99 -1.08 -21.45
N TYR A 270 -15.07 -2.03 -21.28
CA TYR A 270 -13.75 -1.84 -20.67
C TYR A 270 -12.93 -0.73 -21.37
N SER A 271 -12.92 -0.72 -22.71
CA SER A 271 -12.15 0.26 -23.51
C SER A 271 -12.68 1.70 -23.46
N TYR A 272 -13.94 1.90 -23.05
CA TYR A 272 -14.52 3.24 -22.84
C TYR A 272 -14.29 3.74 -21.41
N LEU A 273 -14.40 2.83 -20.43
CA LEU A 273 -14.14 3.13 -19.01
C LEU A 273 -12.67 3.45 -18.73
N LEU A 274 -11.73 2.75 -19.37
CA LEU A 274 -10.29 3.05 -19.25
C LEU A 274 -9.97 4.51 -19.65
N LYS A 275 -10.56 5.02 -20.74
CA LYS A 275 -10.38 6.41 -21.19
C LYS A 275 -10.98 7.47 -20.26
N TYR A 276 -11.91 7.06 -19.39
CA TYR A 276 -12.53 7.94 -18.39
C TYR A 276 -11.78 7.90 -17.06
N LYS A 277 -11.28 6.71 -16.69
CA LYS A 277 -10.48 6.47 -15.48
C LYS A 277 -9.17 7.26 -15.50
N ASP A 278 -8.48 7.25 -16.64
CA ASP A 278 -7.16 7.87 -16.87
C ASP A 278 -7.13 9.41 -16.66
N HIS A 279 -8.29 10.06 -16.58
CA HIS A 279 -8.41 11.52 -16.69
C HIS A 279 -8.83 12.25 -15.42
N TYR A 280 -9.30 11.54 -14.38
CA TYR A 280 -10.00 12.16 -13.24
C TYR A 280 -9.69 11.51 -11.89
N LEU A 281 -8.53 11.81 -11.29
CA LEU A 281 -8.01 11.09 -10.11
C LEU A 281 -7.11 11.91 -9.12
N THR A 282 -7.55 12.41 -7.93
CA THR A 282 -6.66 12.66 -6.73
C THR A 282 -7.33 12.62 -5.30
N GLY A 283 -6.72 11.94 -4.29
CA GLY A 283 -6.53 12.19 -2.81
C GLY A 283 -7.64 12.13 -1.69
N GLN A 284 -7.67 11.13 -0.77
CA GLN A 284 -8.66 10.96 0.37
C GLN A 284 -8.25 11.41 1.82
N SER A 285 -9.25 11.58 2.73
CA SER A 285 -9.27 11.12 4.16
C SER A 285 -10.73 11.17 4.73
N ALA A 286 -11.18 10.51 5.81
CA ALA A 286 -10.53 9.82 6.95
C ALA A 286 -10.99 8.36 7.19
N ASN A 287 -10.52 7.71 8.27
CA ASN A 287 -9.69 6.52 8.11
C ASN A 287 -10.15 5.22 8.84
N THR A 288 -11.36 4.70 8.57
CA THR A 288 -11.81 3.39 9.10
C THR A 288 -11.93 2.27 8.06
N ARG A 289 -12.35 2.58 6.82
CA ARG A 289 -12.42 1.58 5.73
C ARG A 289 -11.06 1.00 5.34
N ALA A 290 -10.00 1.80 5.44
CA ALA A 290 -8.63 1.33 5.23
C ALA A 290 -8.25 0.23 6.24
N GLN A 291 -8.64 0.37 7.50
CA GLN A 291 -8.37 -0.63 8.55
C GLN A 291 -8.99 -1.99 8.20
N ASN A 292 -10.26 -2.01 7.76
CA ASN A 292 -10.95 -3.24 7.37
C ASN A 292 -10.39 -3.86 6.08
N ALA A 293 -10.02 -3.02 5.10
CA ALA A 293 -9.37 -3.48 3.88
C ALA A 293 -8.00 -4.10 4.19
N VAL A 294 -7.19 -3.45 5.03
CA VAL A 294 -5.90 -3.99 5.53
C VAL A 294 -6.12 -5.30 6.29
N SER A 295 -7.11 -5.41 7.17
CA SER A 295 -7.41 -6.68 7.87
C SER A 295 -7.84 -7.80 6.92
N SER A 296 -8.63 -7.50 5.88
CA SER A 296 -9.02 -8.49 4.86
C SER A 296 -7.85 -8.91 3.97
N ILE A 297 -6.96 -7.98 3.63
CA ILE A 297 -5.70 -8.25 2.92
C ILE A 297 -4.79 -9.11 3.80
N GLN A 298 -4.64 -8.78 5.09
CA GLN A 298 -3.85 -9.57 6.03
C GLN A 298 -4.38 -11.02 6.15
N ALA A 299 -5.69 -11.20 6.31
CA ALA A 299 -6.27 -12.55 6.36
C ALA A 299 -6.04 -13.36 5.07
N LYS A 300 -6.04 -12.71 3.89
CA LYS A 300 -5.67 -13.34 2.61
C LYS A 300 -4.19 -13.69 2.54
N ILE A 301 -3.33 -12.78 3.02
CA ILE A 301 -1.89 -13.00 3.15
C ILE A 301 -1.63 -14.20 4.05
N ASP A 302 -2.20 -14.25 5.25
CA ASP A 302 -2.04 -15.35 6.21
C ASP A 302 -2.49 -16.69 5.60
N ALA A 303 -3.64 -16.71 4.92
CA ALA A 303 -4.14 -17.88 4.21
C ALA A 303 -3.21 -18.32 3.05
N ALA A 304 -2.62 -17.39 2.32
CA ALA A 304 -1.63 -17.67 1.28
C ALA A 304 -0.33 -18.24 1.89
N CYS A 305 0.11 -17.72 3.04
CA CYS A 305 1.30 -18.20 3.75
C CYS A 305 1.10 -19.63 4.28
N ILE A 306 -0.07 -19.91 4.85
CA ILE A 306 -0.46 -21.27 5.27
C ILE A 306 -0.46 -22.22 4.06
N ARG A 307 -1.05 -21.80 2.94
CA ARG A 307 -1.09 -22.60 1.70
C ARG A 307 0.30 -22.87 1.12
N TYR A 308 1.17 -21.85 1.09
CA TYR A 308 2.56 -21.96 0.64
C TYR A 308 3.34 -22.95 1.51
N ASN A 309 3.31 -22.77 2.83
CA ASN A 309 4.01 -23.65 3.76
C ASN A 309 3.45 -25.09 3.73
N ALA A 310 2.15 -25.28 3.53
CA ALA A 310 1.55 -26.60 3.32
C ALA A 310 2.03 -27.27 2.02
N ALA A 311 2.06 -26.53 0.89
CA ALA A 311 2.58 -27.03 -0.38
C ALA A 311 4.07 -27.37 -0.29
N ARG A 312 4.87 -26.52 0.35
CA ARG A 312 6.29 -26.77 0.64
C ARG A 312 6.49 -28.03 1.49
N ASN A 313 5.67 -28.24 2.52
CA ASN A 313 5.70 -29.47 3.32
C ASN A 313 5.33 -30.71 2.49
N ALA A 314 4.42 -30.62 1.51
CA ALA A 314 4.17 -31.70 0.57
C ALA A 314 5.41 -31.99 -0.31
N ILE A 315 6.09 -30.95 -0.82
CA ILE A 315 7.33 -31.08 -1.60
C ILE A 315 8.43 -31.76 -0.75
N ILE A 316 8.63 -31.36 0.51
CA ILE A 316 9.59 -32.00 1.44
C ILE A 316 9.36 -33.51 1.54
N ASN A 317 8.10 -33.94 1.65
CA ASN A 317 7.75 -35.36 1.77
C ASN A 317 7.93 -36.16 0.46
N ILE A 318 7.83 -35.50 -0.69
CA ILE A 318 7.92 -36.11 -2.03
C ILE A 318 9.38 -36.12 -2.53
N ALA A 319 10.17 -35.09 -2.21
CA ALA A 319 11.52 -34.87 -2.73
C ALA A 319 12.48 -36.08 -2.60
N PRO A 320 12.51 -36.83 -1.47
CA PRO A 320 13.35 -38.04 -1.35
C PRO A 320 13.06 -39.12 -2.39
N ARG A 321 11.86 -39.12 -3.00
CA ARG A 321 11.45 -40.09 -4.04
C ARG A 321 11.80 -39.64 -5.45
N ILE A 322 12.00 -38.33 -5.67
CA ILE A 322 12.29 -37.74 -6.99
C ILE A 322 13.79 -37.44 -7.15
N ASN A 323 14.57 -37.50 -6.06
CA ASN A 323 16.00 -37.17 -6.02
C ASN A 323 16.32 -35.77 -6.56
N ASN A 324 15.37 -34.85 -6.41
CA ASN A 324 15.50 -33.44 -6.79
C ASN A 324 15.74 -32.60 -5.53
N ILE A 325 16.81 -31.81 -5.54
CA ILE A 325 17.27 -30.98 -4.42
C ILE A 325 17.03 -29.48 -4.70
N ARG A 326 16.77 -29.08 -5.97
CA ARG A 326 16.65 -27.66 -6.36
C ARG A 326 15.56 -26.88 -5.62
N TRP A 327 14.45 -27.55 -5.29
CA TRP A 327 13.34 -26.94 -4.55
C TRP A 327 13.76 -26.35 -3.19
N GLN A 328 14.88 -26.78 -2.59
CA GLN A 328 15.40 -26.22 -1.35
C GLN A 328 15.93 -24.79 -1.49
N VAL A 329 16.37 -24.44 -2.70
CA VAL A 329 16.85 -23.09 -3.06
C VAL A 329 15.72 -22.25 -3.65
N GLU A 330 14.78 -22.89 -4.37
CA GLU A 330 13.64 -22.22 -5.01
C GLU A 330 12.47 -21.94 -4.03
N PHE A 331 12.30 -22.76 -2.98
CA PHE A 331 11.20 -22.64 -2.02
C PHE A 331 11.71 -22.63 -0.58
N CYS A 332 12.09 -21.44 -0.10
CA CYS A 332 12.46 -21.16 1.29
C CYS A 332 11.29 -21.41 2.26
N LEU A 333 11.58 -21.50 3.56
CA LEU A 333 10.50 -21.43 4.57
C LEU A 333 9.96 -20.00 4.59
N LEU A 334 8.64 -19.83 4.58
CA LEU A 334 8.02 -18.51 4.68
C LEU A 334 7.63 -18.23 6.13
N ASP A 335 8.41 -17.40 6.82
CA ASP A 335 8.10 -16.90 8.16
C ASP A 335 7.14 -15.70 8.06
N THR A 336 6.40 -15.43 9.13
CA THR A 336 5.64 -14.18 9.31
C THR A 336 6.47 -12.92 9.05
N ASN A 337 7.76 -12.91 9.43
CA ASN A 337 8.66 -11.78 9.25
C ASN A 337 9.08 -11.55 7.79
N ASP A 338 8.98 -12.57 6.93
CA ASP A 338 9.30 -12.44 5.51
C ASP A 338 8.20 -11.66 4.76
N VAL A 339 6.98 -11.65 5.28
CA VAL A 339 5.81 -11.13 4.58
C VAL A 339 5.61 -9.65 4.90
N ARG A 340 6.56 -8.85 4.39
CA ARG A 340 6.65 -7.41 4.63
C ARG A 340 6.92 -6.64 3.33
N SER A 341 6.57 -5.37 3.29
CA SER A 341 6.91 -4.47 2.18
C SER A 341 8.43 -4.36 2.03
N MET A 342 8.91 -4.10 0.81
CA MET A 342 10.31 -3.69 0.58
C MET A 342 10.72 -2.47 1.42
N SER A 343 9.76 -1.67 1.92
CA SER A 343 9.99 -0.48 2.74
C SER A 343 10.10 -0.76 4.25
N ASP A 344 9.57 -1.87 4.74
CA ASP A 344 9.39 -2.11 6.18
C ASP A 344 10.71 -2.45 6.91
N LEU A 345 10.74 -2.23 8.23
CA LEU A 345 11.85 -2.55 9.12
C LEU A 345 11.41 -3.60 10.14
N LEU A 346 12.26 -4.59 10.43
CA LEU A 346 12.08 -5.48 11.57
C LEU A 346 12.51 -4.81 12.90
N ASP A 347 12.08 -5.39 14.02
CA ASP A 347 12.53 -4.98 15.35
C ASP A 347 14.07 -5.06 15.47
N GLY A 348 14.69 -3.90 15.70
CA GLY A 348 16.15 -3.76 15.79
C GLY A 348 16.86 -3.46 14.47
N GLU A 349 16.18 -3.56 13.31
CA GLU A 349 16.71 -3.04 12.06
C GLU A 349 16.65 -1.49 12.03
N THR A 350 17.63 -0.89 11.34
CA THR A 350 17.62 0.51 10.97
C THR A 350 17.59 0.62 9.44
N GLN A 351 17.25 1.79 8.91
CA GLN A 351 17.36 2.06 7.46
C GLN A 351 18.77 1.89 6.88
N GLY A 352 19.80 1.66 7.70
CA GLY A 352 21.17 1.36 7.27
C GLY A 352 21.60 -0.11 7.48
N THR A 353 20.73 -0.96 8.02
CA THR A 353 21.00 -2.37 8.38
C THR A 353 19.80 -3.26 8.01
N LYS A 354 19.07 -2.89 6.97
CA LYS A 354 17.76 -3.46 6.64
C LYS A 354 17.90 -4.47 5.53
N SER A 355 17.41 -5.67 5.78
CA SER A 355 17.36 -6.75 4.78
C SER A 355 16.11 -6.65 3.90
N ILE A 356 16.26 -6.86 2.59
CA ILE A 356 15.10 -7.09 1.71
C ILE A 356 14.64 -8.55 1.91
N SER A 357 13.36 -8.74 2.21
CA SER A 357 12.79 -10.09 2.35
C SER A 357 12.98 -10.91 1.06
N TRP A 358 13.30 -12.20 1.23
CA TRP A 358 13.59 -13.10 0.13
C TRP A 358 12.44 -13.22 -0.89
N ILE A 359 11.19 -12.97 -0.48
CA ILE A 359 10.02 -13.00 -1.38
C ILE A 359 10.13 -12.00 -2.54
N TRP A 360 10.86 -10.89 -2.37
CA TRP A 360 11.11 -9.87 -3.40
C TRP A 360 12.34 -10.18 -4.26
N LYS A 361 13.12 -11.18 -3.86
CA LYS A 361 14.39 -11.59 -4.50
C LYS A 361 14.27 -12.93 -5.23
N MET A 362 13.05 -13.48 -5.28
CA MET A 362 12.72 -14.74 -5.96
C MET A 362 11.74 -14.48 -7.09
N ARG A 363 11.87 -15.24 -8.18
CA ARG A 363 10.92 -15.22 -9.29
C ARG A 363 9.58 -15.81 -8.85
N GLY A 364 8.48 -15.24 -9.33
CA GLY A 364 7.15 -15.84 -9.20
C GLY A 364 7.10 -17.26 -9.76
N ALA A 365 6.37 -18.16 -9.09
CA ALA A 365 6.24 -19.56 -9.52
C ALA A 365 5.29 -19.76 -10.71
N ALA A 366 4.52 -18.73 -11.08
CA ALA A 366 3.69 -18.71 -12.29
C ALA A 366 4.59 -18.70 -13.53
N THR A 367 4.41 -19.69 -14.41
CA THR A 367 5.20 -19.79 -15.66
C THR A 367 4.36 -19.62 -16.93
N SER A 368 3.06 -19.37 -16.77
CA SER A 368 2.09 -19.07 -17.81
C SER A 368 1.17 -17.92 -17.37
N GLU A 369 0.58 -17.21 -18.32
CA GLU A 369 -0.43 -16.16 -18.04
C GLU A 369 -1.69 -16.72 -17.37
N GLU A 370 -1.96 -18.03 -17.51
CA GLU A 370 -3.08 -18.72 -16.84
C GLU A 370 -2.86 -18.89 -15.33
N ASP A 371 -1.60 -18.98 -14.87
CA ASP A 371 -1.26 -19.07 -13.44
C ASP A 371 -1.32 -17.69 -12.73
N CYS A 372 -1.51 -16.59 -13.47
CA CYS A 372 -1.55 -15.22 -12.94
C CYS A 372 -2.92 -14.77 -12.39
N GLU A 373 -3.92 -15.65 -12.24
CA GLU A 373 -5.17 -15.37 -11.52
C GLU A 373 -4.92 -15.11 -10.01
N GLY A 374 -4.48 -13.90 -9.70
CA GLY A 374 -4.07 -13.45 -8.36
C GLY A 374 -2.82 -12.56 -8.34
N SER A 375 -2.12 -12.39 -9.47
CA SER A 375 -1.08 -11.38 -9.64
C SER A 375 -1.66 -9.97 -9.50
N LEU A 376 -0.85 -9.01 -9.02
CA LEU A 376 -1.23 -7.60 -8.89
C LEU A 376 -1.57 -6.94 -10.23
N GLU A 377 -1.22 -7.55 -11.36
CA GLU A 377 -1.66 -7.14 -12.71
C GLU A 377 -3.18 -7.29 -12.91
N GLY A 378 -3.83 -8.23 -12.21
CA GLY A 378 -5.29 -8.29 -12.10
C GLY A 378 -5.90 -7.20 -11.20
N MET A 379 -5.04 -6.40 -10.55
CA MET A 379 -5.39 -5.37 -9.58
C MET A 379 -5.08 -3.95 -10.09
N VAL A 380 -5.11 -3.75 -11.41
CA VAL A 380 -5.12 -2.42 -12.06
C VAL A 380 -6.45 -1.72 -11.77
N ILE A 381 -6.51 -1.05 -10.60
CA ILE A 381 -7.59 -0.15 -10.16
C ILE A 381 -7.94 0.83 -11.27
#